data_AF-A0A6A9SWJ3-F1
#
_entry.id   AF-A0A6A9SWJ3-F1
#
_cell.length_a   1.000
_cell.length_b   1.000
_cell.length_c   1.000
_cell.angle_alpha   90.00
_cell.angle_beta   90.00
_cell.angle_gamma   90.00
#
_symmetry.space_group_name_H-M   'P 1'
#
loop_
_entity.id
_entity.type
_entity.pdbx_description
1 polymer ?
#
loop_
_entity_poly.entity_id
_entity_poly.type
_entity_poly.pdbx_seq_one_letter_code
_entity_poly.pdbx_strand_id
1 'polypeptide(L)'
;MGTFDIPSRPEREYPHSGGVTYTGETVFALTPAASLSDREVTNLIESVLADSDYTYGDWFDLPMPLYLVHDERTGDVFRVAVRDGTVELHVLPETGSDGLAGIYDRLVEAGDTDWDVECRTDG
;
A
#
# COMPACT_ATOMS: atom_id res chain seq x y z
N MET A 1 -1.03 17.29 -1.44
CA MET A 1 -2.12 16.92 -0.52
C MET A 1 -3.06 16.01 -1.30
N GLY A 2 -2.66 14.74 -1.42
CA GLY A 2 -3.40 13.73 -2.18
C GLY A 2 -4.55 13.19 -1.35
N THR A 3 -5.72 13.11 -1.96
CA THR A 3 -6.99 12.73 -1.34
C THR A 3 -7.02 11.23 -1.03
N PHE A 4 -6.42 10.79 0.08
CA PHE A 4 -6.56 9.43 0.61
C PHE A 4 -7.90 9.22 1.32
N ASP A 5 -8.97 9.80 0.79
CA ASP A 5 -10.33 9.52 1.28
C ASP A 5 -10.70 8.10 0.89
N ILE A 6 -10.92 7.24 1.89
CA ILE A 6 -11.25 5.83 1.69
C ILE A 6 -12.77 5.72 1.45
N PRO A 7 -13.24 5.53 0.19
CA PRO A 7 -14.67 5.57 -0.14
C PRO A 7 -15.43 4.37 0.44
N SER A 8 -14.78 3.22 0.54
CA SER A 8 -15.31 1.99 1.13
C SER A 8 -14.18 1.23 1.79
N ARG A 9 -14.47 0.50 2.86
CA ARG A 9 -13.49 -0.38 3.51
C ARG A 9 -13.90 -1.83 3.26
N PRO A 10 -12.93 -2.71 2.98
CA PRO A 10 -13.22 -4.13 2.89
C PRO A 10 -13.70 -4.64 4.25
N GLU A 11 -14.66 -5.56 4.23
CA GLU A 11 -15.16 -6.24 5.42
C GLU A 11 -14.41 -7.55 5.63
N ARG A 12 -14.00 -7.82 6.88
CA ARG A 12 -13.31 -9.05 7.25
C ARG A 12 -14.30 -10.10 7.74
N GLU A 13 -14.34 -11.23 7.04
CA GLU A 13 -15.20 -12.35 7.38
C GLU A 13 -14.41 -13.58 7.85
N TYR A 14 -15.02 -14.34 8.75
CA TYR A 14 -14.46 -15.56 9.33
C TYR A 14 -15.34 -16.77 8.98
N PRO A 15 -15.22 -17.33 7.76
CA PRO A 15 -16.00 -18.49 7.36
C PRO A 15 -15.65 -19.75 8.18
N HIS A 16 -16.67 -20.59 8.42
CA HIS A 16 -16.55 -21.79 9.24
C HIS A 16 -15.58 -22.86 8.67
N SER A 17 -15.23 -22.78 7.38
CA SER A 17 -14.35 -23.72 6.68
C SER A 17 -12.89 -23.25 6.55
N GLY A 18 -12.46 -22.34 7.42
CA GLY A 18 -11.03 -22.07 7.66
C GLY A 18 -10.45 -20.99 6.77
N GLY A 19 -10.16 -19.83 7.37
CA GLY A 19 -9.48 -18.71 6.73
C GLY A 19 -10.12 -17.37 7.10
N VAL A 20 -9.46 -16.30 6.68
CA VAL A 20 -10.02 -14.95 6.68
C VAL A 20 -10.30 -14.59 5.23
N THR A 21 -11.53 -14.18 4.93
CA THR A 21 -11.90 -13.61 3.63
C THR A 21 -12.14 -12.12 3.79
N TYR A 22 -11.86 -11.37 2.72
CA TYR A 22 -12.18 -9.95 2.63
C TYR A 22 -13.20 -9.77 1.51
N THR A 23 -14.29 -9.06 1.82
CA THR A 23 -15.33 -8.69 0.84
C THR A 23 -15.21 -7.21 0.55
N GLY A 24 -15.25 -6.86 -0.74
CA GLY A 24 -14.94 -5.51 -1.22
C GLY A 24 -13.43 -5.24 -1.27
N GLU A 25 -13.04 -4.24 -2.05
CA GLU A 25 -11.65 -3.82 -2.19
C GLU A 25 -11.56 -2.31 -2.38
N THR A 26 -10.51 -1.70 -1.82
CA THR A 26 -10.11 -0.34 -2.17
C THR A 26 -8.60 -0.30 -2.30
N VAL A 27 -8.11 0.20 -3.43
CA VAL A 27 -6.69 0.28 -3.76
C VAL A 27 -6.36 1.70 -4.21
N PHE A 28 -5.30 2.28 -3.66
CA PHE A 28 -4.68 3.48 -4.21
C PHE A 28 -3.47 3.08 -5.04
N ALA A 29 -3.54 3.31 -6.35
CA ALA A 29 -2.43 3.12 -7.27
C ALA A 29 -1.62 4.41 -7.38
N LEU A 30 -0.34 4.33 -7.04
CA LEU A 30 0.63 5.43 -7.10
C LEU A 30 1.55 5.19 -8.29
N THR A 31 1.42 6.03 -9.32
CA THR A 31 2.19 5.90 -10.56
C THR A 31 3.23 7.02 -10.62
N PRO A 32 4.53 6.70 -10.74
CA PRO A 32 5.55 7.72 -10.89
C PRO A 32 5.45 8.38 -12.27
N ALA A 33 5.65 9.68 -12.34
CA ALA A 33 5.69 10.41 -13.60
C ALA A 33 6.87 9.98 -14.49
N ALA A 34 7.98 9.58 -13.86
CA ALA A 34 9.08 8.91 -14.54
C ALA A 34 8.75 7.43 -14.80
N SER A 35 9.14 6.91 -15.97
CA SER A 35 9.01 5.48 -16.27
C SER A 35 10.07 4.68 -15.50
N LEU A 36 9.71 4.23 -14.30
CA LEU A 36 10.55 3.37 -13.45
C LEU A 36 10.21 1.90 -13.68
N SER A 37 11.22 1.03 -13.63
CA SER A 37 11.01 -0.42 -13.61
C SER A 37 10.47 -0.90 -12.26
N ASP A 38 9.80 -2.04 -12.23
CA ASP A 38 9.33 -2.70 -10.98
C ASP A 38 10.46 -2.83 -9.97
N ARG A 39 11.68 -3.12 -10.42
CA ARG A 39 12.85 -3.23 -9.53
C ARG A 39 13.24 -1.89 -8.91
N GLU A 40 13.20 -0.80 -9.67
CA GLU A 40 13.51 0.55 -9.15
C GLU A 40 12.45 1.00 -8.15
N VAL A 41 11.17 0.75 -8.46
CA VAL A 41 10.06 1.03 -7.54
C VAL A 41 10.15 0.17 -6.29
N THR A 42 10.48 -1.11 -6.42
CA THR A 42 10.68 -2.04 -5.30
C THR A 42 11.81 -1.55 -4.37
N ASN A 43 12.96 -1.17 -4.93
CA ASN A 43 14.06 -0.65 -4.10
C ASN A 43 13.68 0.64 -3.37
N LEU A 44 12.89 1.51 -4.00
CA LEU A 44 12.41 2.75 -3.39
C LEU A 44 11.42 2.47 -2.26
N ILE A 45 10.45 1.56 -2.45
CA ILE A 45 9.51 1.24 -1.38
C ILE A 45 10.22 0.54 -0.22
N GLU A 46 11.16 -0.37 -0.49
CA GLU A 46 11.94 -1.02 0.56
C GLU A 46 12.81 -0.03 1.33
N SER A 47 13.35 1.01 0.68
CA SER A 47 14.11 2.04 1.39
C SER A 47 13.24 2.90 2.30
N VAL A 48 12.00 3.20 1.89
CA VAL A 48 11.00 3.90 2.73
C VAL A 48 10.56 3.01 3.90
N LEU A 49 10.31 1.73 3.65
CA LEU A 49 9.85 0.79 4.67
C LEU A 49 10.95 0.37 5.66
N ALA A 50 12.23 0.51 5.29
CA ALA A 50 13.36 0.25 6.19
C ALA A 50 13.55 1.34 7.27
N ASP A 51 12.79 2.44 7.22
CA ASP A 51 12.71 3.43 8.29
C ASP A 51 12.07 2.83 9.55
N SER A 52 12.48 3.31 10.74
CA SER A 52 12.05 2.77 12.03
C SER A 52 10.55 2.92 12.32
N ASP A 53 9.86 3.80 11.59
CA ASP A 53 8.42 4.00 11.77
C ASP A 53 7.56 2.88 11.14
N TYR A 54 8.16 1.96 10.38
CA TYR A 54 7.45 0.84 9.77
C TYR A 54 7.97 -0.51 10.25
N THR A 55 7.05 -1.40 10.58
CA THR A 55 7.31 -2.84 10.62
C THR A 55 6.64 -3.49 9.42
N TYR A 56 7.38 -4.27 8.62
CA TYR A 56 6.84 -4.95 7.45
C TYR A 56 7.30 -6.40 7.30
N GLY A 57 6.44 -7.23 6.72
CA GLY A 57 6.75 -8.61 6.36
C GLY A 57 6.39 -8.89 4.90
N ASP A 58 7.24 -9.65 4.21
CA ASP A 58 7.03 -10.10 2.84
C ASP A 58 6.25 -11.42 2.81
N TRP A 59 5.35 -11.57 1.83
CA TRP A 59 4.70 -12.84 1.52
C TRP A 59 5.47 -13.56 0.42
N PHE A 60 6.35 -14.46 0.87
CA PHE A 60 7.06 -15.39 0.01
C PHE A 60 6.09 -16.19 -0.88
N ASP A 61 6.52 -16.46 -2.12
CA ASP A 61 5.82 -17.22 -3.18
C ASP A 61 4.73 -16.47 -3.98
N LEU A 62 4.67 -15.13 -3.93
CA LEU A 62 3.85 -14.35 -4.85
C LEU A 62 4.62 -13.98 -6.14
N PRO A 63 3.91 -13.82 -7.27
CA PRO A 63 4.53 -13.42 -8.54
C PRO A 63 5.04 -11.98 -8.54
N MET A 64 4.80 -11.23 -7.47
CA MET A 64 5.10 -9.81 -7.31
C MET A 64 5.44 -9.49 -5.84
N PRO A 65 6.25 -8.45 -5.57
CA PRO A 65 6.53 -7.98 -4.21
C PRO A 65 5.24 -7.54 -3.52
N LEU A 66 5.01 -8.06 -2.31
CA LEU A 66 3.86 -7.69 -1.49
C LEU A 66 4.24 -7.67 -0.02
N TYR A 67 4.07 -6.52 0.60
CA TYR A 67 4.42 -6.27 1.99
C TYR A 67 3.15 -6.01 2.81
N LEU A 68 3.04 -6.66 3.97
CA LEU A 68 2.12 -6.22 5.01
C LEU A 68 2.83 -5.16 5.85
N VAL A 69 2.33 -3.93 5.85
CA VAL A 69 2.94 -2.78 6.51
C VAL A 69 2.14 -2.38 7.73
N HIS A 70 2.83 -2.18 8.84
CA HIS A 70 2.31 -1.56 10.06
C HIS A 70 3.05 -0.23 10.26
N ASP A 71 2.32 0.88 10.15
CA ASP A 71 2.81 2.22 10.48
C ASP A 71 2.73 2.42 11.99
N GLU A 72 3.87 2.40 12.68
CA GLU A 72 3.91 2.53 14.15
C GLU A 72 3.53 3.93 14.63
N ARG A 73 3.62 4.95 13.76
CA ARG A 73 3.30 6.33 14.09
C ARG A 73 1.79 6.55 14.15
N THR A 74 1.03 5.97 13.21
CA THR A 74 -0.43 6.11 13.16
C THR A 74 -1.19 4.91 13.73
N GLY A 75 -0.54 3.75 13.82
CA GLY A 75 -1.16 2.46 14.17
C GLY A 75 -1.89 1.81 13.00
N ASP A 76 -1.76 2.35 11.78
CA ASP A 76 -2.45 1.84 10.60
C ASP A 76 -1.76 0.58 10.06
N VAL A 77 -2.57 -0.35 9.55
CA VAL A 77 -2.10 -1.53 8.84
C VAL A 77 -2.69 -1.53 7.44
N PHE A 78 -1.86 -1.74 6.42
CA PHE A 78 -2.27 -1.84 5.02
C PHE A 78 -1.30 -2.77 4.27
N ARG A 79 -1.61 -3.14 3.02
CA ARG A 79 -0.66 -3.88 2.18
C ARG A 79 -0.11 -2.99 1.08
N VAL A 80 1.14 -3.23 0.73
CA VAL A 80 1.85 -2.52 -0.33
C VAL A 80 2.32 -3.53 -1.35
N ALA A 81 1.90 -3.36 -2.60
CA ALA A 81 2.33 -4.18 -3.72
C ALA A 81 3.08 -3.35 -4.75
N VAL A 82 3.99 -3.96 -5.50
CA VAL A 82 4.65 -3.31 -6.65
C VAL A 82 4.34 -4.09 -7.92
N ARG A 83 3.82 -3.39 -8.94
CA ARG A 83 3.46 -3.99 -10.22
C ARG A 83 3.51 -2.97 -11.35
N ASP A 84 4.05 -3.35 -12.50
CA ASP A 84 3.97 -2.54 -13.72
C ASP A 84 4.42 -1.09 -13.49
N GLY A 85 5.50 -0.91 -12.71
CA GLY A 85 6.06 0.39 -12.31
C GLY A 85 5.22 1.19 -11.31
N THR A 86 4.20 0.59 -10.72
CA THR A 86 3.21 1.24 -9.84
C THR A 86 3.29 0.67 -8.43
N VAL A 87 3.11 1.53 -7.41
CA VAL A 87 2.89 1.09 -6.02
C VAL A 87 1.40 1.02 -5.77
N GLU A 88 0.89 -0.12 -5.31
CA GLU A 88 -0.50 -0.29 -4.91
C GLU A 88 -0.61 -0.34 -3.39
N LEU A 89 -1.38 0.58 -2.81
CA LEU A 89 -1.75 0.57 -1.41
C LEU A 89 -3.14 -0.04 -1.25
N HIS A 90 -3.18 -1.28 -0.75
CA HIS A 90 -4.40 -2.04 -0.52
C HIS A 90 -4.93 -1.74 0.88
N VAL A 91 -6.13 -1.17 0.93
CA VAL A 91 -6.86 -0.87 2.16
C VAL A 91 -7.27 -2.17 2.84
N LEU A 92 -7.10 -2.23 4.16
CA LEU A 92 -7.63 -3.24 5.06
C LEU A 92 -8.74 -2.63 5.94
N PRO A 93 -9.54 -3.43 6.66
CA PRO A 93 -10.68 -2.92 7.43
C PRO A 93 -10.33 -1.82 8.43
N GLU A 94 -9.12 -1.85 8.98
CA GLU A 94 -8.64 -0.91 9.99
C GLU A 94 -7.73 0.18 9.41
N THR A 95 -7.50 0.20 8.08
CA THR A 95 -6.67 1.22 7.45
C THR A 95 -7.34 2.59 7.55
N GLY A 96 -6.61 3.54 8.13
CA GLY A 96 -6.87 4.96 8.12
C GLY A 96 -6.16 5.69 6.98
N SER A 97 -6.70 6.85 6.63
CA SER A 97 -6.13 7.74 5.61
C SER A 97 -4.76 8.30 5.99
N ASP A 98 -4.49 8.46 7.29
CA ASP A 98 -3.27 9.07 7.80
C ASP A 98 -2.03 8.20 7.54
N GLY A 99 -2.13 6.87 7.68
CA GLY A 99 -1.07 5.94 7.31
C GLY A 99 -0.79 5.92 5.81
N LEU A 100 -1.84 5.95 4.98
CA LEU A 100 -1.71 6.01 3.51
C LEU A 100 -1.06 7.32 3.05
N ALA A 101 -1.47 8.44 3.63
CA ALA A 101 -0.84 9.74 3.39
C ALA A 101 0.62 9.74 3.86
N GLY A 102 0.89 9.15 5.02
CA GLY A 102 2.24 9.07 5.59
C GLY A 102 3.24 8.31 4.72
N ILE A 103 2.85 7.18 4.13
CA ILE A 103 3.74 6.44 3.23
C ILE A 103 3.91 7.16 1.89
N TYR A 104 2.86 7.80 1.38
CA TYR A 104 2.94 8.61 0.16
C TYR A 104 3.89 9.80 0.32
N ASP A 105 3.77 10.54 1.42
CA ASP A 105 4.65 11.69 1.69
C ASP A 105 6.11 11.23 1.74
N ARG A 106 6.41 10.10 2.39
CA ARG A 106 7.76 9.53 2.42
C ARG A 106 8.26 9.04 1.06
N LEU A 107 7.38 8.46 0.23
CA LEU A 107 7.71 8.09 -1.15
C LEU A 107 8.07 9.31 -2.00
N VAL A 108 7.32 10.40 -1.86
CA VAL A 108 7.60 11.68 -2.53
C VAL A 108 8.90 12.29 -2.02
N GLU A 109 9.19 12.20 -0.72
CA GLU A 109 10.44 12.71 -0.15
C GLU A 109 11.67 11.88 -0.57
N ALA A 110 11.52 10.56 -0.72
CA ALA A 110 12.63 9.66 -1.07
C ALA A 110 12.91 9.59 -2.58
N GLY A 111 11.94 9.95 -3.43
CA GLY A 111 12.05 9.87 -4.88
C GLY A 111 12.20 11.24 -5.56
N ASP A 112 12.94 11.31 -6.67
CA ASP A 112 13.10 12.53 -7.48
C ASP A 112 12.00 12.70 -8.56
N THR A 113 10.79 12.18 -8.31
CA THR A 113 9.69 12.21 -9.29
C THR A 113 8.35 12.53 -8.64
N ASP A 114 7.48 13.18 -9.42
CA ASP A 114 6.08 13.39 -9.03
C ASP A 114 5.30 12.07 -9.16
N TRP A 115 4.21 11.96 -8.40
CA TRP A 115 3.37 10.77 -8.35
C TRP A 115 1.91 11.10 -8.60
N ASP A 116 1.29 10.41 -9.55
CA ASP A 116 -0.15 10.40 -9.75
C ASP A 116 -0.81 9.39 -8.81
N VAL A 117 -1.97 9.76 -8.26
CA VAL A 117 -2.74 8.91 -7.34
C VAL A 117 -4.09 8.59 -7.95
N GLU A 118 -4.38 7.31 -8.15
CA GLU A 118 -5.67 6.80 -8.60
C GLU A 118 -6.31 5.93 -7.51
N CYS A 119 -7.55 6.23 -7.11
CA CYS A 119 -8.32 5.38 -6.21
C CYS A 119 -9.22 4.44 -7.01
N ARG A 120 -9.12 3.15 -6.75
CA ARG A 120 -9.95 2.08 -7.34
C ARG A 120 -10.72 1.38 -6.24
N THR A 121 -11.96 1.00 -6.54
CA THR A 121 -12.83 0.25 -5.61
C THR A 121 -13.49 -0.90 -6.35
N ASP A 122 -13.54 -2.07 -5.74
CA ASP A 122 -14.35 -3.21 -6.22
C ASP A 122 -15.35 -3.62 -5.14
N GLY A 123 -16.55 -4.05 -5.55
CA GLY A 123 -17.74 -4.21 -4.70
C GLY A 123 -18.49 -5.51 -4.91
#